data_AF-A0A965U518-F1
#
_entry.id   AF-A0A965U518-F1
#
_cell.length_a   1.000
_cell.length_b   1.000
_cell.length_c   1.000
_cell.angle_alpha   90.00
_cell.angle_beta   90.00
_cell.angle_gamma   90.00
#
_symmetry.space_group_name_H-M   'P 1'
#
loop_
_entity.id
_entity.type
_entity.pdbx_description
1 polymer ?
#
loop_
_entity_poly.entity_id
_entity_poly.type
_entity_poly.pdbx_seq_one_letter_code
_entity_poly.pdbx_strand_id
1 'polypeptide(L)'
;MEVILAHPERYAPVQADISIAARMIQIGCELQLSTGSLCAGCFSLERVCASKLLKEGLTHYLASDAHCAADYRAYAQVYKKYKRLIAGGALLDGYGA
;
A
#
# COMPACT_ATOMS: atom_id res chain seq x y z
N MET A 1 18.34 -2.34 -10.04
CA MET A 1 17.91 -1.02 -9.55
C MET A 1 16.55 -1.24 -8.93
N GLU A 2 16.40 -0.89 -7.65
CA GLU A 2 15.15 -1.08 -6.91
C GLU A 2 14.32 0.20 -7.03
N VAL A 3 13.07 0.07 -7.47
CA VAL A 3 12.14 1.20 -7.66
C VAL A 3 10.97 1.03 -6.72
N ILE A 4 10.78 1.99 -5.80
CA ILE A 4 9.65 2.04 -4.89
C ILE A 4 8.62 3.02 -5.43
N LEU A 5 7.44 2.55 -5.76
CA LEU A 5 6.31 3.38 -6.17
C LEU A 5 5.55 3.84 -4.92
N ALA A 6 5.55 5.16 -4.70
CA ALA A 6 4.86 5.77 -3.58
C ALA A 6 3.35 5.82 -3.81
N HIS A 7 2.60 5.58 -2.74
CA HIS A 7 1.16 5.73 -2.60
C HIS A 7 0.35 5.32 -3.86
N PRO A 8 0.52 4.09 -4.38
CA PRO A 8 -0.17 3.65 -5.59
C PRO A 8 -1.69 3.65 -5.43
N GLU A 9 -2.21 3.65 -4.20
CA GLU A 9 -3.63 3.85 -3.91
C GLU A 9 -4.19 5.18 -4.39
N ARG A 10 -3.34 6.18 -4.71
CA ARG A 10 -3.74 7.47 -5.27
C ARG A 10 -3.72 7.51 -6.80
N TYR A 11 -3.24 6.45 -7.45
CA TYR A 11 -3.16 6.41 -8.91
C TYR A 11 -4.51 6.02 -9.48
N ALA A 12 -5.10 6.90 -10.30
CA ALA A 12 -6.38 6.62 -10.97
C ALA A 12 -6.41 5.27 -11.71
N PRO A 13 -5.33 4.84 -12.43
CA PRO A 13 -5.31 3.51 -13.03
C PRO A 13 -5.40 2.39 -12.00
N VAL A 14 -4.64 2.46 -10.90
CA VAL A 14 -4.64 1.42 -9.85
C VAL A 14 -5.97 1.38 -9.08
N GLN A 15 -6.60 2.54 -8.87
CA GLN A 15 -7.93 2.62 -8.29
C GLN A 15 -8.99 1.97 -9.18
N ALA A 16 -8.86 2.12 -10.51
CA ALA A 16 -9.76 1.50 -11.48
C ALA A 16 -9.50 -0.01 -11.66
N ASP A 17 -8.23 -0.42 -11.69
CA ASP A 17 -7.79 -1.79 -11.91
C ASP A 17 -6.57 -2.12 -11.04
N ILE A 18 -6.80 -2.92 -9.99
CA ILE A 18 -5.77 -3.34 -9.03
C ILE A 18 -4.67 -4.19 -9.68
N SER A 19 -4.97 -4.86 -10.81
CA SER A 19 -3.99 -5.70 -11.51
C SER A 19 -2.82 -4.90 -12.07
N ILE A 20 -2.98 -3.58 -12.22
CA ILE A 20 -1.87 -2.67 -12.56
C ILE A 20 -0.80 -2.69 -11.46
N ALA A 21 -1.19 -2.69 -10.18
CA ALA A 21 -0.25 -2.78 -9.08
C ALA A 21 0.47 -4.14 -9.06
N ALA A 22 -0.23 -5.23 -9.36
CA ALA A 22 0.39 -6.54 -9.51
C ALA A 22 1.43 -6.55 -10.66
N ARG A 23 1.10 -5.95 -11.81
CA ARG A 23 2.04 -5.81 -12.93
C ARG A 23 3.28 -4.98 -12.57
N MET A 24 3.12 -3.90 -11.80
CA MET A 24 4.24 -3.09 -11.30
C MET A 24 5.20 -3.96 -10.47
N ILE A 25 4.68 -4.85 -9.64
CA ILE A 25 5.50 -5.78 -8.85
C ILE A 25 6.19 -6.81 -9.75
N GLN A 26 5.46 -7.36 -10.72
CA GLN A 26 6.03 -8.33 -11.69
C GLN A 26 7.21 -7.76 -12.49
N ILE A 27 7.22 -6.45 -12.79
CA ILE A 27 8.35 -5.80 -13.48
C ILE A 27 9.47 -5.36 -12.53
N GLY A 28 9.39 -5.72 -11.24
CA GLY A 28 10.43 -5.49 -10.24
C GLY A 28 10.28 -4.20 -9.42
N CYS A 29 9.08 -3.59 -9.37
CA CYS A 29 8.83 -2.47 -8.47
C CYS A 29 8.29 -2.93 -7.11
N GLU A 30 8.56 -2.16 -6.08
CA GLU A 30 7.97 -2.33 -4.76
C GLU A 30 6.94 -1.23 -4.48
N LEU A 31 5.93 -1.52 -3.67
CA LEU A 31 4.83 -0.59 -3.41
C LEU A 31 4.84 -0.09 -1.96
N GLN A 32 4.84 1.23 -1.80
CA GLN A 32 4.73 1.90 -0.51
C GLN A 32 3.35 2.55 -0.37
N LEU A 33 2.56 2.10 0.59
CA LEU A 33 1.21 2.60 0.82
C LEU A 33 1.20 3.71 1.89
N SER A 34 0.42 4.77 1.65
CA SER A 34 0.20 5.82 2.66
C SER A 34 -0.79 5.34 3.70
N THR A 35 -0.37 5.36 4.97
CA THR A 35 -1.26 5.08 6.09
C THR A 35 -2.38 6.13 6.25
N GLY A 36 -2.15 7.36 5.78
CA GLY A 36 -3.18 8.40 5.75
C GLY A 36 -4.39 7.99 4.90
N SER A 37 -4.16 7.32 3.77
CA SER A 37 -5.24 6.85 2.89
C SER A 37 -6.08 5.73 3.54
N LEU A 38 -5.56 4.99 4.51
CA LEU A 38 -6.36 4.03 5.31
C LEU A 38 -7.25 4.72 6.35
N CYS A 39 -6.89 5.94 6.75
CA CYS A 39 -7.64 6.79 7.67
C CYS A 39 -8.67 7.69 6.95
N ALA A 40 -8.62 7.77 5.62
CA ALA A 40 -9.54 8.58 4.83
C ALA A 40 -11.01 8.14 4.96
N GLY A 41 -11.94 8.95 4.45
CA GLY A 41 -13.37 8.69 4.54
C GLY A 41 -13.77 7.31 3.96
N CYS A 42 -14.80 6.68 4.51
CA CYS A 42 -15.22 5.32 4.14
C CYS A 42 -15.55 5.13 2.65
N PHE A 43 -15.89 6.21 1.94
CA PHE A 43 -16.20 6.20 0.51
C PHE A 43 -15.07 6.75 -0.37
N SER A 44 -13.90 7.02 0.21
CA SER A 44 -12.76 7.51 -0.56
C SER A 44 -12.18 6.37 -1.42
N LEU A 45 -11.95 6.66 -2.70
CA LEU A 45 -11.33 5.70 -3.63
C LEU A 45 -9.95 5.27 -3.15
N GLU A 46 -9.19 6.19 -2.54
CA GLU A 46 -7.89 5.90 -1.93
C GLU A 46 -8.00 4.87 -0.81
N ARG A 47 -9.00 4.95 0.09
CA ARG A 47 -9.13 3.98 1.18
C ARG A 47 -9.56 2.62 0.67
N VAL A 48 -10.45 2.59 -0.31
CA VAL A 48 -10.90 1.34 -0.94
C VAL A 48 -9.72 0.67 -1.63
N CYS A 49 -8.95 1.42 -2.42
CA CYS A 49 -7.77 0.92 -3.11
C CYS A 49 -6.68 0.48 -2.13
N ALA A 50 -6.34 1.31 -1.14
CA ALA A 50 -5.38 0.98 -0.08
C ALA A 50 -5.73 -0.31 0.66
N SER A 51 -7.02 -0.48 0.98
CA SER A 51 -7.51 -1.69 1.64
C SER A 51 -7.38 -2.93 0.76
N LYS A 52 -7.58 -2.81 -0.56
CA LYS A 52 -7.40 -3.91 -1.52
C LYS A 52 -5.92 -4.28 -1.66
N LEU A 53 -5.05 -3.29 -1.88
CA LEU A 53 -3.59 -3.49 -1.97
C LEU A 53 -3.02 -4.23 -0.75
N LEU A 54 -3.48 -3.88 0.45
CA LEU A 54 -3.06 -4.58 1.67
C LEU A 54 -3.61 -6.01 1.78
N LYS A 55 -4.87 -6.22 1.41
CA LYS A 55 -5.52 -7.54 1.49
C LYS A 55 -4.96 -8.53 0.46
N GLU A 56 -4.59 -8.03 -0.72
CA GLU A 56 -4.01 -8.83 -1.80
C GLU A 56 -2.50 -9.03 -1.65
N GLY A 57 -1.88 -8.51 -0.57
CA GLY A 57 -0.45 -8.70 -0.31
C GLY A 57 0.47 -7.94 -1.28
N LEU A 58 -0.06 -6.92 -1.97
CA LEU A 58 0.69 -6.14 -2.97
C LEU A 58 1.52 -5.01 -2.31
N THR A 59 1.36 -4.79 -1.01
CA THR A 59 2.03 -3.69 -0.29
C THR A 59 3.31 -4.18 0.40
N HIS A 60 4.43 -3.53 0.10
CA HIS A 60 5.74 -3.85 0.69
C HIS A 60 6.01 -2.97 1.92
N TYR A 61 5.65 -1.68 1.82
CA TYR A 61 5.91 -0.70 2.88
C TYR A 61 4.65 0.05 3.29
N LEU A 62 4.59 0.42 4.57
CA LEU A 62 3.63 1.38 5.10
C LEU A 62 4.40 2.67 5.45
N ALA A 63 3.94 3.81 4.96
CA ALA A 63 4.52 5.10 5.25
C ALA A 63 3.52 6.06 5.90
N SER A 64 4.02 7.01 6.69
CA SER A 64 3.17 8.03 7.31
C SER A 64 2.65 9.04 6.28
N ASP A 65 3.45 9.38 5.27
CA ASP A 65 3.20 10.52 4.38
C ASP A 65 2.92 11.81 5.20
N ALA A 66 3.70 12.00 6.27
CA ALA A 66 3.45 13.01 7.29
C ALA A 66 3.77 14.42 6.81
N HIS A 67 2.79 15.32 6.94
CA HIS A 67 2.91 16.76 6.69
C HIS A 67 2.94 17.56 8.00
N CYS A 68 2.52 16.96 9.11
CA CYS A 68 2.62 17.52 10.46
C CYS A 68 2.91 16.46 11.52
N ALA A 69 3.27 16.90 12.74
CA ALA A 69 3.60 15.99 13.84
C ALA A 69 2.43 15.07 14.27
N ALA A 70 1.19 15.49 14.05
CA ALA A 70 0.02 14.69 14.39
C ALA A 70 -0.10 13.42 13.52
N ASP A 71 0.40 13.46 12.29
CA ASP A 71 0.31 12.35 11.32
C ASP A 71 1.06 11.10 11.81
N TYR A 72 2.14 11.28 12.57
CA TYR A 72 2.87 10.17 13.19
C TYR A 72 2.03 9.40 14.20
N ARG A 73 1.09 10.06 14.90
CA ARG A 73 0.17 9.38 15.83
C ARG A 73 -0.82 8.51 15.06
N ALA A 74 -1.35 9.01 13.95
CA ALA A 74 -2.23 8.24 13.07
C ALA A 74 -1.48 7.04 12.46
N TYR A 75 -0.27 7.26 11.94
CA TYR A 75 0.61 6.20 11.44
C TYR A 75 0.83 5.10 12.48
N ALA A 76 1.18 5.45 13.73
CA ALA A 76 1.43 4.45 14.77
C ALA A 76 0.22 3.53 15.03
N GLN A 77 -1.01 4.06 14.97
CA GLN A 77 -2.23 3.28 15.13
C GLN A 77 -2.46 2.33 13.95
N VAL A 78 -2.32 2.85 12.73
CA VAL A 78 -2.47 2.07 11.50
C VAL A 78 -1.40 0.98 11.41
N TYR A 79 -0.14 1.33 11.65
CA TYR A 79 0.97 0.38 11.64
C TYR A 79 0.75 -0.75 12.65
N LYS A 80 0.34 -0.44 13.89
CA LYS A 80 0.03 -1.47 14.90
C LYS A 80 -1.05 -2.45 14.42
N LYS A 81 -2.04 -1.95 13.67
CA LYS A 81 -3.15 -2.74 13.13
C LYS A 81 -2.76 -3.60 11.93
N TYR A 82 -1.97 -3.07 11.00
CA TYR A 82 -1.72 -3.69 9.69
C TYR A 82 -0.31 -4.29 9.52
N LYS A 83 0.63 -4.08 10.46
CA LYS A 83 2.01 -4.61 10.36
C LYS A 83 2.10 -6.11 10.06
N ARG A 84 1.11 -6.90 10.48
CA ARG A 84 1.10 -8.35 10.24
C ARG A 84 0.83 -8.71 8.78
N LEU A 85 0.12 -7.85 8.03
CA LEU A 85 -0.18 -8.07 6.62
C LEU A 85 1.02 -7.79 5.72
N ILE A 86 1.93 -6.90 6.14
CA ILE A 86 3.16 -6.57 5.41
C ILE A 86 4.38 -7.39 5.87
N ALA A 87 4.36 -7.93 7.09
CA ALA A 87 5.46 -8.75 7.61
C ALA A 87 5.46 -10.19 7.05
N GLY A 88 4.35 -10.64 6.48
CA GLY A 88 4.21 -11.97 5.89
C GLY A 88 4.60 -11.99 4.42
N GLY A 89 5.85 -11.66 4.10
CA GLY A 89 6.44 -11.61 2.74
C GLY A 89 6.44 -12.94 1.96
N ALA A 90 5.45 -13.80 2.14
CA ALA A 90 5.31 -15.13 1.56
C ALA A 90 4.38 -15.17 0.32
N LEU A 91 4.10 -14.03 -0.32
CA LEU A 91 3.27 -13.98 -1.53
C LEU A 91 4.04 -13.54 -2.78
N LEU A 92 5.37 -13.49 -2.71
CA LEU A 92 6.25 -13.21 -3.85
C LEU A 92 6.90 -14.47 -4.45
N ASP A 93 6.78 -15.64 -3.80
CA ASP A 93 7.26 -16.92 -4.36
C ASP A 93 6.39 -17.44 -5.53
N GLY A 94 5.23 -16.82 -5.78
CA GLY A 94 4.27 -17.23 -6.81
C GLY A 94 4.33 -16.46 -8.13
N TYR A 95 5.13 -15.39 -8.20
CA TYR A 95 5.26 -14.54 -9.40
C TYR A 95 6.64 -14.62 -10.07
N GLY A 96 7.53 -15.47 -9.56
CA GLY A 96 8.83 -15.79 -10.14
C GLY A 96 8.93 -17.26 -10.53
N ALA A 97 8.23 -17.65 -11.60
CA ALA A 97 8.46 -18.88 -12.36
C ALA A 97 8.04 -18.68 -13.82
#